data_AF-A0A091VD67-F1
#
_entry.id   AF-A0A091VD67-F1
#
_cell.length_a   1.000
_cell.length_b   1.000
_cell.length_c   1.000
_cell.angle_alpha   90.00
_cell.angle_beta   90.00
_cell.angle_gamma   90.00
#
_symmetry.space_group_name_H-M   'P 1'
#
loop_
_entity.id
_entity.type
_entity.pdbx_description
1 polymer ?
#
loop_
_entity_poly.entity_id
_entity_poly.type
_entity_poly.pdbx_seq_one_letter_code
_entity_poly.pdbx_strand_id
1 'polypeptide(L)'
;MDEIKGKDRVILALEKDLGVQAGHTQKLLLQKEALDEQLVQVKEAERYHSSPKRELPAGVGDITELMGSPEQHLDERDVRRFQLKIAELNAVIRKLEDRNTLLADERNELLKRSRETESQLKPLVEKNKRMSKKNDDMLQCIQRMEEKIKNLSRENVELKEKLSAQPALKRHTSLNDLSSTREEQEIEFLRLQVKEQQHVIDDLTVVMLMTGIHTERLLRSKKQKRKSLKPPKRHVVETFFGFDEESVDSETSSVTSYNTDKTDRTPATPEEDLEDSTPKEEAELRFCQLTREYQALQRAYALLQEQVGGTLDAEREARTREQLQADLLRCQAKIEDLEKALIEKGQDSKWVEEKQLLIRTNQELLEKIYRMEQEEHQLKNEMQDAKDQNELLEFRVLELEERERRSPAFNLHITTFPENNGSALQLFCQQEGIKDVNISELMKKLDILGDNGNLRNEEQVAIIQAGTVLSLCEKWLKQIEGTEAALTQKMLDLENEKDLFSKQKGYLEEELDYRKQALDQAYMKIQELEATLYNALQQDPGRRASESLTEAQREDLRAAVEKVRRQILRQSREFDSQILHERMELLQQAQQVI
;
A
#
# COMPACT_ATOMS: atom_id res chain seq x y z
N MET A 1 -3.68 -4.24 -2.91
CA MET A 1 -4.39 -3.80 -1.68
C MET A 1 -4.25 -4.83 -0.55
N ASP A 2 -4.10 -6.10 -0.90
CA ASP A 2 -4.55 -7.22 -0.05
C ASP A 2 -3.50 -7.70 0.95
N GLU A 3 -2.23 -7.28 0.78
CA GLU A 3 -1.23 -7.27 1.85
C GLU A 3 -1.69 -6.48 3.07
N ILE A 4 -2.40 -5.36 2.89
CA ILE A 4 -2.89 -4.52 3.99
C ILE A 4 -4.02 -5.27 4.70
N LYS A 5 -5.05 -5.71 3.95
CA LYS A 5 -6.11 -6.59 4.46
C LYS A 5 -5.60 -7.91 5.08
N GLY A 6 -4.41 -8.37 4.72
CA GLY A 6 -3.72 -9.48 5.37
C GLY A 6 -3.14 -9.08 6.73
N LYS A 7 -2.41 -7.96 6.77
CA LYS A 7 -1.83 -7.39 8.00
C LYS A 7 -2.91 -6.98 8.99
N ASP A 8 -4.02 -6.39 8.55
CA ASP A 8 -5.16 -6.00 9.40
C ASP A 8 -5.81 -7.23 10.07
N ARG A 9 -5.95 -8.35 9.33
CA ARG A 9 -6.46 -9.62 9.89
C ARG A 9 -5.49 -10.24 10.91
N VAL A 10 -4.19 -10.11 10.69
CA VAL A 10 -3.17 -10.52 11.67
C VAL A 10 -3.17 -9.62 12.91
N ILE A 11 -3.38 -8.31 12.75
CA ILE A 11 -3.52 -7.37 13.87
C ILE A 11 -4.74 -7.73 14.72
N LEU A 12 -5.93 -7.90 14.10
CA LEU A 12 -7.16 -8.28 14.81
C LEU A 12 -7.04 -9.63 15.54
N ALA A 13 -6.31 -10.60 14.96
CA ALA A 13 -6.02 -11.87 15.64
C ALA A 13 -5.10 -11.66 16.86
N LEU A 14 -4.01 -10.90 16.71
CA LEU A 14 -3.08 -10.60 17.79
C LEU A 14 -3.73 -9.76 18.90
N GLU A 15 -4.61 -8.82 18.59
CA GLU A 15 -5.36 -8.03 19.57
C GLU A 15 -6.32 -8.90 20.39
N LYS A 16 -7.00 -9.84 19.73
CA LYS A 16 -7.86 -10.84 20.39
C LYS A 16 -7.04 -11.75 21.32
N ASP A 17 -5.92 -12.29 20.83
CA ASP A 17 -5.06 -13.18 21.61
C ASP A 17 -4.41 -12.44 22.79
N LEU A 18 -4.01 -11.17 22.61
CA LEU A 18 -3.51 -10.32 23.69
C LEU A 18 -4.60 -10.06 24.76
N GLY A 19 -5.85 -9.87 24.35
CA GLY A 19 -6.99 -9.74 25.26
C GLY A 19 -7.26 -11.02 26.06
N VAL A 20 -7.21 -12.19 25.40
CA VAL A 20 -7.30 -13.50 26.08
C VAL A 20 -6.14 -13.70 27.05
N GLN A 21 -4.91 -13.35 26.65
CA GLN A 21 -3.72 -13.44 27.49
C GLN A 21 -3.81 -12.50 28.70
N ALA A 22 -4.30 -11.27 28.53
CA ALA A 22 -4.53 -10.32 29.61
C ALA A 22 -5.56 -10.86 30.62
N GLY A 23 -6.69 -11.39 30.15
CA GLY A 23 -7.70 -12.02 31.01
C GLY A 23 -7.17 -13.26 31.75
N HIS A 24 -6.33 -14.07 31.10
CA HIS A 24 -5.66 -15.20 31.74
C HIS A 24 -4.66 -14.75 32.81
N THR A 25 -3.86 -13.72 32.52
CA THR A 25 -2.94 -13.09 33.50
C THR A 25 -3.71 -12.53 34.70
N GLN A 26 -4.84 -11.84 34.49
CA GLN A 26 -5.67 -11.31 35.58
C GLN A 26 -6.26 -12.44 36.44
N LYS A 27 -6.71 -13.54 35.83
CA LYS A 27 -7.19 -14.73 36.56
C LYS A 27 -6.10 -15.37 37.41
N LEU A 28 -4.88 -15.48 36.90
CA LEU A 28 -3.72 -15.97 37.66
C LEU A 28 -3.33 -15.03 38.80
N LEU A 29 -3.48 -13.72 38.61
CA LEU A 29 -3.21 -12.71 39.65
C LEU A 29 -4.20 -12.84 40.82
N LEU A 30 -5.50 -12.97 40.52
CA LEU A 30 -6.54 -13.22 41.52
C LEU A 30 -6.35 -14.57 42.25
N GLN A 31 -5.91 -15.62 41.54
CA GLN A 31 -5.56 -16.90 42.18
C GLN A 31 -4.33 -16.79 43.10
N LYS A 32 -3.32 -15.98 42.73
CA LYS A 32 -2.17 -15.68 43.58
C LYS A 32 -2.59 -14.91 44.83
N GLU A 33 -3.45 -13.90 44.68
CA GLU A 33 -3.94 -13.09 45.80
C GLU A 33 -4.74 -13.95 46.80
N ALA A 34 -5.64 -14.82 46.33
CA ALA A 34 -6.34 -15.77 47.18
C ALA A 34 -5.41 -16.78 47.88
N LEU A 35 -4.31 -17.21 47.22
CA LEU A 35 -3.29 -18.06 47.84
C LEU A 35 -2.45 -17.32 48.89
N ASP A 36 -2.10 -16.06 48.65
CA ASP A 36 -1.39 -15.22 49.61
C ASP A 36 -2.28 -14.93 50.85
N GLU A 37 -3.58 -14.68 50.67
CA GLU A 37 -4.55 -14.54 51.77
C GLU A 37 -4.67 -15.84 52.60
N GLN A 38 -4.79 -17.01 51.96
CA GLN A 38 -4.78 -18.29 52.66
C GLN A 38 -3.46 -18.51 53.43
N LEU A 39 -2.32 -18.12 52.85
CA LEU A 39 -1.02 -18.21 53.51
C LEU A 39 -0.90 -17.27 54.72
N VAL A 40 -1.55 -16.09 54.68
CA VAL A 40 -1.66 -15.18 55.84
C VAL A 40 -2.56 -15.79 56.91
N GLN A 41 -3.73 -16.33 56.55
CA GLN A 41 -4.65 -16.98 57.49
C GLN A 41 -4.00 -18.18 58.20
N VAL A 42 -3.22 -19.01 57.49
CA VAL A 42 -2.44 -20.10 58.10
C VAL A 42 -1.39 -19.56 59.09
N LYS A 43 -0.62 -18.53 58.71
CA LYS A 43 0.37 -17.88 59.60
C LYS A 43 -0.26 -17.13 60.78
N GLU A 44 -1.55 -16.82 60.73
CA GLU A 44 -2.30 -16.25 61.84
C GLU A 44 -2.85 -17.35 62.76
N ALA A 45 -3.41 -18.42 62.20
CA ALA A 45 -3.74 -19.62 62.95
C ALA A 45 -2.53 -20.17 63.72
N GLU A 46 -1.35 -20.29 63.09
CA GLU A 46 -0.10 -20.70 63.74
C GLU A 46 0.29 -19.79 64.92
N ARG A 47 0.10 -18.46 64.79
CA ARG A 47 0.39 -17.50 65.88
C ARG A 47 -0.51 -17.68 67.10
N TYR A 48 -1.74 -18.18 66.93
CA TYR A 48 -2.66 -18.47 68.04
C TYR A 48 -2.44 -19.86 68.70
N HIS A 49 -1.67 -20.76 68.10
CA HIS A 49 -1.39 -22.11 68.62
C HIS A 49 -0.07 -22.21 69.40
N SER A 50 0.31 -21.16 70.13
CA SER A 50 1.48 -21.15 71.01
C SER A 50 1.30 -22.09 72.21
N SER A 51 1.82 -23.31 72.10
CA SER A 51 1.72 -24.35 73.15
C SER A 51 2.37 -23.91 74.48
N PRO A 52 1.77 -24.23 75.65
CA PRO A 52 2.27 -23.73 76.94
C PRO A 52 3.71 -24.15 77.26
N LYS A 53 4.57 -23.16 77.54
CA LYS A 53 5.94 -23.39 78.01
C LYS A 53 5.94 -24.15 79.34
N ARG A 54 6.83 -25.13 79.48
CA ARG A 54 7.32 -25.58 80.79
C ARG A 54 8.82 -25.30 80.85
N GLU A 55 9.22 -24.47 81.79
CA GLU A 55 10.60 -24.00 81.92
C GLU A 55 11.49 -25.05 82.61
N LEU A 56 12.78 -25.03 82.29
CA LEU A 56 13.81 -25.81 82.99
C LEU A 56 15.03 -24.91 83.27
N PRO A 57 15.32 -24.58 84.54
CA PRO A 57 16.65 -24.17 84.97
C PRO A 57 17.59 -25.38 84.97
N ALA A 58 18.90 -25.15 84.88
CA ALA A 58 19.91 -26.21 84.84
C ALA A 58 20.48 -26.55 86.22
N GLY A 59 20.83 -27.83 86.43
CA GLY A 59 21.86 -28.24 87.40
C GLY A 59 21.51 -29.38 88.35
N VAL A 60 22.26 -30.49 88.20
CA VAL A 60 22.77 -31.40 89.25
C VAL A 60 21.79 -32.03 90.26
N GLY A 61 21.87 -33.36 90.38
CA GLY A 61 21.62 -34.05 91.66
C GLY A 61 20.56 -35.16 91.61
N ASP A 62 20.85 -36.26 92.31
CA ASP A 62 20.00 -37.44 92.47
C ASP A 62 18.49 -37.19 92.66
N ILE A 63 17.70 -37.84 91.80
CA ILE A 63 16.55 -38.63 92.27
C ILE A 63 16.73 -40.06 91.74
N THR A 64 17.65 -40.78 92.37
CA THR A 64 17.50 -42.22 92.53
C THR A 64 16.25 -42.47 93.39
N GLU A 65 15.56 -43.60 93.19
CA GLU A 65 14.28 -43.97 93.86
C GLU A 65 12.99 -43.27 93.38
N LEU A 66 12.58 -43.51 92.13
CA LEU A 66 11.20 -43.95 91.83
C LEU A 66 11.12 -44.64 90.45
N MET A 67 10.12 -45.51 90.26
CA MET A 67 9.81 -46.22 88.99
C MET A 67 10.92 -47.14 88.44
N GLY A 68 11.07 -48.33 89.03
CA GLY A 68 11.88 -49.40 88.45
C GLY A 68 11.24 -50.06 87.22
N SER A 69 12.09 -50.55 86.31
CA SER A 69 11.81 -51.50 85.22
C SER A 69 10.76 -51.14 84.16
N PRO A 70 11.18 -50.54 83.03
CA PRO A 70 10.44 -50.52 81.77
C PRO A 70 10.85 -51.67 80.81
N GLU A 71 11.12 -52.89 81.31
CA GLU A 71 11.19 -54.08 80.46
C GLU A 71 9.78 -54.54 80.05
N GLN A 72 9.20 -53.80 79.10
CA GLN A 72 8.01 -54.22 78.37
C GLN A 72 8.39 -54.46 76.92
N HIS A 73 8.25 -55.72 76.48
CA HIS A 73 8.52 -56.13 75.11
C HIS A 73 7.66 -55.34 74.11
N LEU A 74 8.30 -54.44 73.35
CA LEU A 74 7.92 -54.30 71.95
C LEU A 74 8.23 -55.63 71.27
N ASP A 75 7.26 -56.22 70.58
CA ASP A 75 7.50 -57.43 69.79
C ASP A 75 8.58 -57.11 68.75
N GLU A 76 9.52 -58.04 68.47
CA GLU A 76 10.47 -57.86 67.38
C GLU A 76 9.77 -57.56 66.04
N ARG A 77 8.55 -58.08 65.87
CA ARG A 77 7.69 -57.79 64.71
C ARG A 77 7.22 -56.35 64.65
N ASP A 78 7.11 -55.65 65.78
CA ASP A 78 6.78 -54.22 65.82
C ASP A 78 8.00 -53.36 65.50
N VAL A 79 9.16 -53.68 66.08
CA VAL A 79 10.43 -53.02 65.75
C VAL A 79 10.73 -53.17 64.25
N ARG A 80 10.54 -54.37 63.68
CA ARG A 80 10.69 -54.62 62.24
C ARG A 80 9.64 -53.86 61.40
N ARG A 81 8.38 -53.76 61.86
CA ARG A 81 7.34 -52.94 61.19
C ARG A 81 7.69 -51.46 61.17
N PHE A 82 8.18 -50.90 62.27
CA PHE A 82 8.63 -49.50 62.31
C PHE A 82 9.87 -49.26 61.44
N GLN A 83 10.85 -50.17 61.45
CA GLN A 83 12.03 -50.10 60.56
C GLN A 83 11.64 -50.14 59.08
N LEU A 84 10.73 -51.03 58.68
CA LEU A 84 10.18 -51.06 57.33
C LEU A 84 9.45 -49.76 56.99
N LYS A 85 8.65 -49.20 57.91
CA LYS A 85 7.92 -47.95 57.66
C LYS A 85 8.86 -46.75 57.51
N ILE A 86 9.95 -46.70 58.28
CA ILE A 86 11.02 -45.70 58.12
C ILE A 86 11.72 -45.87 56.76
N ALA A 87 11.98 -47.10 56.32
CA ALA A 87 12.57 -47.37 55.01
C ALA A 87 11.64 -46.96 53.84
N GLU A 88 10.33 -47.22 53.95
CA GLU A 88 9.32 -46.73 53.00
C GLU A 88 9.31 -45.20 52.93
N LEU A 89 9.22 -44.52 54.07
CA LEU A 89 9.20 -43.05 54.13
C LEU A 89 10.49 -42.46 53.55
N ASN A 90 11.66 -43.02 53.87
CA ASN A 90 12.93 -42.62 53.28
C ASN A 90 13.04 -42.93 51.77
N ALA A 91 12.26 -43.87 51.23
CA ALA A 91 12.16 -44.11 49.79
C ALA A 91 11.19 -43.13 49.11
N VAL A 92 10.14 -42.67 49.80
CA VAL A 92 9.25 -41.61 49.33
C VAL A 92 9.95 -40.25 49.36
N ILE A 93 10.69 -39.92 50.43
CA ILE A 93 11.47 -38.68 50.54
C ILE A 93 12.44 -38.55 49.35
N ARG A 94 13.26 -39.58 49.06
CA ARG A 94 14.17 -39.56 47.90
C ARG A 94 13.46 -39.35 46.56
N LYS A 95 12.31 -40.01 46.34
CA LYS A 95 11.50 -39.78 45.13
C LYS A 95 10.95 -38.35 45.04
N LEU A 96 10.68 -37.69 46.17
CA LEU A 96 10.27 -36.29 46.21
C LEU A 96 11.46 -35.35 46.01
N GLU A 97 12.64 -35.69 46.52
CA GLU A 97 13.90 -34.98 46.26
C GLU A 97 14.26 -35.04 44.77
N ASP A 98 14.23 -36.23 44.15
CA ASP A 98 14.42 -36.45 42.70
C ASP A 98 13.37 -35.72 41.86
N ARG A 99 12.12 -35.63 42.32
CA ARG A 99 11.07 -34.85 41.66
C ARG A 99 11.35 -33.35 41.74
N ASN A 100 11.88 -32.88 42.87
CA ASN A 100 12.12 -31.47 43.15
C ASN A 100 13.35 -30.93 42.43
N THR A 101 14.40 -31.74 42.23
CA THR A 101 15.56 -31.37 41.39
C THR A 101 15.12 -31.19 39.92
N LEU A 102 14.36 -32.15 39.37
CA LEU A 102 13.80 -32.03 38.02
C LEU A 102 12.91 -30.78 37.86
N LEU A 103 12.05 -30.47 38.83
CA LEU A 103 11.24 -29.24 38.81
C LEU A 103 12.08 -27.96 38.90
N ALA A 104 13.19 -27.98 39.63
CA ALA A 104 14.12 -26.85 39.68
C ALA A 104 14.84 -26.63 38.33
N ASP A 105 15.23 -27.70 37.64
CA ASP A 105 15.85 -27.64 36.31
C ASP A 105 14.85 -27.19 35.23
N GLU A 106 13.63 -27.75 35.22
CA GLU A 106 12.51 -27.29 34.39
C GLU A 106 12.27 -25.79 34.56
N ARG A 107 12.18 -25.33 35.82
CA ARG A 107 12.02 -23.91 36.17
C ARG A 107 13.18 -23.04 35.67
N ASN A 108 14.41 -23.51 35.75
CA ASN A 108 15.58 -22.75 35.34
C ASN A 108 15.68 -22.61 33.81
N GLU A 109 15.36 -23.67 33.06
CA GLU A 109 15.32 -23.66 31.60
C GLU A 109 14.14 -22.81 31.07
N LEU A 110 12.98 -22.80 31.75
CA LEU A 110 11.88 -21.86 31.47
C LEU A 110 12.32 -20.40 31.68
N LEU A 111 13.04 -20.11 32.76
CA LEU A 111 13.53 -18.76 33.07
C LEU A 111 14.60 -18.29 32.06
N LYS A 112 15.44 -19.22 31.58
CA LYS A 112 16.36 -18.97 30.46
C LYS A 112 15.61 -18.62 29.17
N ARG A 113 14.64 -19.44 28.75
CA ARG A 113 13.80 -19.16 27.56
C ARG A 113 13.07 -17.84 27.66
N SER A 114 12.55 -17.47 28.84
CA SER A 114 11.93 -16.16 29.09
C SER A 114 12.88 -15.00 28.81
N ARG A 115 14.16 -15.11 29.22
CA ARG A 115 15.18 -14.08 28.94
C ARG A 115 15.57 -14.03 27.46
N GLU A 116 15.59 -15.18 26.80
CA GLU A 116 15.85 -15.28 25.36
C GLU A 116 14.72 -14.63 24.55
N THR A 117 13.45 -14.83 24.91
CA THR A 117 12.30 -14.15 24.26
C THR A 117 12.26 -12.65 24.58
N GLU A 118 12.55 -12.23 25.81
CA GLU A 118 12.67 -10.81 26.18
C GLU A 118 13.76 -10.09 25.36
N SER A 119 14.91 -10.75 25.18
CA SER A 119 16.03 -10.26 24.35
C SER A 119 15.63 -10.10 22.88
N GLN A 120 14.83 -11.03 22.33
CA GLN A 120 14.30 -10.96 20.96
C GLN A 120 13.21 -9.89 20.80
N LEU A 121 12.38 -9.67 21.84
CA LEU A 121 11.30 -8.68 21.82
C LEU A 121 11.83 -7.24 21.86
N LYS A 122 12.91 -6.99 22.62
CA LYS A 122 13.50 -5.65 22.80
C LYS A 122 13.78 -4.87 21.49
N PRO A 123 14.49 -5.40 20.48
CA PRO A 123 14.71 -4.68 19.22
C PRO A 123 13.42 -4.45 18.42
N LEU A 124 12.38 -5.27 18.60
CA LEU A 124 11.06 -5.05 17.98
C LEU A 124 10.34 -3.87 18.65
N VAL A 125 10.40 -3.75 19.98
CA VAL A 125 9.88 -2.59 20.72
C VAL A 125 10.63 -1.31 20.32
N GLU A 126 11.95 -1.36 20.20
CA GLU A 126 12.77 -0.21 19.74
C GLU A 126 12.52 0.14 18.26
N LYS A 127 12.16 -0.84 17.41
CA LYS A 127 11.70 -0.60 16.03
C LYS A 127 10.31 0.05 16.03
N ASN A 128 9.38 -0.46 16.84
CA ASN A 128 8.02 0.07 16.93
C ASN A 128 8.03 1.53 17.43
N LYS A 129 8.77 1.84 18.50
CA LYS A 129 8.92 3.20 19.03
C LYS A 129 9.47 4.20 18.00
N ARG A 130 10.36 3.76 17.09
CA ARG A 130 10.85 4.56 15.96
C ARG A 130 9.78 4.75 14.86
N MET A 131 8.95 3.73 14.61
CA MET A 131 7.82 3.83 13.68
C MET A 131 6.71 4.75 14.21
N SER A 132 6.34 4.64 15.49
CA SER A 132 5.37 5.55 16.13
C SER A 132 5.80 7.01 15.97
N LYS A 133 7.04 7.35 16.33
CA LYS A 133 7.55 8.72 16.14
C LYS A 133 7.47 9.17 14.68
N LYS A 134 7.81 8.30 13.72
CA LYS A 134 7.71 8.65 12.29
C LYS A 134 6.25 8.89 11.87
N ASN A 135 5.30 8.15 12.42
CA ASN A 135 3.87 8.38 12.20
C ASN A 135 3.44 9.73 12.81
N ASP A 136 3.91 10.08 14.00
CA ASP A 136 3.66 11.39 14.63
C ASP A 136 4.22 12.55 13.78
N ASP A 137 5.47 12.43 13.31
CA ASP A 137 6.13 13.39 12.43
C ASP A 137 5.36 13.55 11.09
N MET A 138 4.79 12.45 10.56
CA MET A 138 3.95 12.46 9.36
C MET A 138 2.56 13.05 9.61
N LEU A 139 1.92 12.76 10.75
CA LEU A 139 0.63 13.31 11.13
C LEU A 139 0.68 14.84 11.27
N GLN A 140 1.73 15.36 11.92
CA GLN A 140 2.02 16.79 11.98
C GLN A 140 2.26 17.40 10.59
N CYS A 141 2.76 16.62 9.62
CA CYS A 141 2.94 17.07 8.24
C CYS A 141 1.60 17.16 7.49
N ILE A 142 0.73 16.16 7.67
CA ILE A 142 -0.62 16.14 7.12
C ILE A 142 -1.44 17.32 7.68
N GLN A 143 -1.43 17.54 9.00
CA GLN A 143 -2.12 18.67 9.64
C GLN A 143 -1.69 20.03 9.05
N ARG A 144 -0.38 20.26 8.87
CA ARG A 144 0.15 21.47 8.23
C ARG A 144 -0.27 21.61 6.75
N MET A 145 -0.47 20.50 6.03
CA MET A 145 -1.00 20.53 4.67
C MET A 145 -2.51 20.78 4.65
N GLU A 146 -3.28 20.21 5.57
CA GLU A 146 -4.71 20.49 5.72
C GLU A 146 -4.98 21.96 6.07
N GLU A 147 -4.20 22.55 6.97
CA GLU A 147 -4.26 23.99 7.27
C GLU A 147 -3.97 24.83 6.02
N LYS A 148 -2.94 24.47 5.25
CA LYS A 148 -2.62 25.14 3.99
C LYS A 148 -3.76 25.00 2.96
N ILE A 149 -4.42 23.84 2.89
CA ILE A 149 -5.60 23.63 2.03
C ILE A 149 -6.76 24.50 2.53
N LYS A 150 -7.08 24.50 3.84
CA LYS A 150 -8.12 25.35 4.46
C LYS A 150 -7.87 26.85 4.19
N ASN A 151 -6.61 27.29 4.15
CA ASN A 151 -6.24 28.66 3.80
C ASN A 151 -6.47 28.94 2.31
N LEU A 152 -5.94 28.10 1.42
CA LEU A 152 -6.14 28.22 -0.05
C LEU A 152 -7.62 28.11 -0.46
N SER A 153 -8.44 27.36 0.28
CA SER A 153 -9.89 27.29 0.09
C SER A 153 -10.58 28.62 0.45
N ARG A 154 -10.18 29.26 1.56
CA ARG A 154 -10.69 30.59 1.94
C ARG A 154 -10.27 31.67 0.94
N GLU A 155 -9.00 31.67 0.53
CA GLU A 155 -8.50 32.56 -0.54
C GLU A 155 -9.26 32.36 -1.86
N ASN A 156 -9.59 31.11 -2.24
CA ASN A 156 -10.42 30.84 -3.41
C ASN A 156 -11.86 31.35 -3.29
N VAL A 157 -12.46 31.29 -2.10
CA VAL A 157 -13.79 31.86 -1.85
C VAL A 157 -13.73 33.38 -1.95
N GLU A 158 -12.79 34.02 -1.27
CA GLU A 158 -12.58 35.47 -1.37
C GLU A 158 -12.31 35.94 -2.81
N LEU A 159 -11.53 35.19 -3.59
CA LEU A 159 -11.26 35.52 -5.00
C LEU A 159 -12.52 35.36 -5.87
N LYS A 160 -13.36 34.35 -5.62
CA LYS A 160 -14.65 34.19 -6.29
C LYS A 160 -15.63 35.30 -5.91
N GLU A 161 -15.68 35.69 -4.64
CA GLU A 161 -16.49 36.81 -4.17
C GLU A 161 -16.03 38.13 -4.80
N LYS A 162 -14.71 38.39 -4.86
CA LYS A 162 -14.12 39.54 -5.57
C LYS A 162 -14.41 39.52 -7.07
N LEU A 163 -14.51 38.34 -7.70
CA LEU A 163 -14.94 38.19 -9.10
C LEU A 163 -16.45 38.39 -9.31
N SER A 164 -17.30 38.03 -8.35
CA SER A 164 -18.75 38.23 -8.43
C SER A 164 -19.22 39.63 -7.98
N ALA A 165 -18.42 40.30 -7.15
CA ALA A 165 -18.63 41.67 -6.69
C ALA A 165 -18.01 42.71 -7.64
N GLN A 166 -17.11 42.30 -8.55
CA GLN A 166 -16.91 43.04 -9.79
C GLN A 166 -18.27 43.18 -10.50
N PRO A 167 -18.68 44.40 -10.91
CA PRO A 167 -19.91 44.58 -11.66
C PRO A 167 -19.73 43.96 -13.05
N ALA A 168 -20.13 42.70 -13.19
CA ALA A 168 -20.35 42.09 -14.49
C ALA A 168 -21.17 43.05 -15.35
N LEU A 169 -20.73 43.27 -16.60
CA LEU A 169 -21.31 44.22 -17.55
C LEU A 169 -22.76 43.85 -17.92
N LYS A 170 -23.70 44.15 -17.01
CA LYS A 170 -25.15 44.11 -17.22
C LYS A 170 -25.55 45.26 -18.16
N ARG A 171 -25.13 45.14 -19.43
CA ARG A 171 -25.62 45.97 -20.53
C ARG A 171 -27.14 45.90 -20.51
N HIS A 172 -27.78 47.06 -20.45
CA HIS A 172 -29.22 47.15 -20.24
C HIS A 172 -29.98 46.58 -21.45
N THR A 173 -30.86 45.61 -21.18
CA THR A 173 -31.42 44.64 -22.14
C THR A 173 -32.48 45.20 -23.11
N SER A 174 -32.41 46.49 -23.45
CA SER A 174 -33.44 47.18 -24.25
C SER A 174 -32.89 48.14 -25.33
N LEU A 175 -31.57 48.29 -25.45
CA LEU A 175 -30.91 49.09 -26.50
C LEU A 175 -29.86 48.31 -27.31
N ASN A 176 -29.60 47.06 -26.92
CA ASN A 176 -28.42 46.31 -27.38
C ASN A 176 -28.65 45.58 -28.72
N ASP A 177 -29.89 45.33 -29.14
CA ASP A 177 -30.18 44.53 -30.34
C ASP A 177 -29.68 45.22 -31.62
N LEU A 178 -29.88 46.55 -31.73
CA LEU A 178 -29.43 47.35 -32.87
C LEU A 178 -27.91 47.61 -32.90
N SER A 179 -27.21 47.50 -31.76
CA SER A 179 -25.74 47.53 -31.76
C SER A 179 -25.18 46.15 -32.05
N SER A 180 -25.72 45.09 -31.45
CA SER A 180 -25.32 43.70 -31.66
C SER A 180 -25.43 43.31 -33.13
N THR A 181 -26.54 43.59 -33.81
CA THR A 181 -26.67 43.27 -35.25
C THR A 181 -25.67 44.02 -36.12
N ARG A 182 -25.25 45.22 -35.73
CA ARG A 182 -24.22 45.99 -36.44
C ARG A 182 -22.82 45.43 -36.15
N GLU A 183 -22.52 45.15 -34.89
CA GLU A 183 -21.28 44.51 -34.45
C GLU A 183 -21.12 43.13 -35.12
N GLU A 184 -22.19 42.35 -35.26
CA GLU A 184 -22.20 41.06 -35.96
C GLU A 184 -21.99 41.20 -37.47
N GLN A 185 -22.61 42.19 -38.13
CA GLN A 185 -22.36 42.49 -39.56
C GLN A 185 -20.91 42.96 -39.80
N GLU A 186 -20.34 43.74 -38.89
CA GLU A 186 -18.96 44.20 -38.96
C GLU A 186 -17.97 43.04 -38.72
N ILE A 187 -18.28 42.12 -37.79
CA ILE A 187 -17.56 40.86 -37.59
C ILE A 187 -17.68 39.92 -38.80
N GLU A 188 -18.84 39.84 -39.44
CA GLU A 188 -19.05 39.03 -40.65
C GLU A 188 -18.29 39.59 -41.86
N PHE A 189 -18.29 40.91 -42.03
CA PHE A 189 -17.47 41.60 -43.04
C PHE A 189 -15.97 41.36 -42.81
N LEU A 190 -15.48 41.48 -41.58
CA LEU A 190 -14.08 41.18 -41.24
C LEU A 190 -13.72 39.71 -41.47
N ARG A 191 -14.62 38.76 -41.16
CA ARG A 191 -14.44 37.33 -41.48
C ARG A 191 -14.36 37.09 -42.98
N LEU A 192 -15.18 37.78 -43.77
CA LEU A 192 -15.15 37.69 -45.23
C LEU A 192 -13.84 38.25 -45.80
N GLN A 193 -13.38 39.40 -45.30
CA GLN A 193 -12.11 40.01 -45.69
C GLN A 193 -10.90 39.11 -45.34
N VAL A 194 -10.89 38.49 -44.16
CA VAL A 194 -9.86 37.50 -43.78
C VAL A 194 -9.88 36.28 -44.70
N LYS A 195 -11.07 35.81 -45.12
CA LYS A 195 -11.21 34.69 -46.06
C LYS A 195 -10.74 35.06 -47.48
N GLU A 196 -10.98 36.29 -47.93
CA GLU A 196 -10.48 36.80 -49.21
C GLU A 196 -8.95 36.94 -49.19
N GLN A 197 -8.37 37.46 -48.10
CA GLN A 197 -6.92 37.48 -47.90
C GLN A 197 -6.32 36.06 -47.85
N GLN A 198 -7.01 35.09 -47.24
CA GLN A 198 -6.57 33.69 -47.27
C GLN A 198 -6.52 33.14 -48.70
N HIS A 199 -7.52 33.40 -49.54
CA HIS A 199 -7.48 32.98 -50.95
C HIS A 199 -6.35 33.65 -51.74
N VAL A 200 -6.03 34.93 -51.49
CA VAL A 200 -4.87 35.59 -52.10
C VAL A 200 -3.54 34.93 -51.63
N ILE A 201 -3.45 34.53 -50.35
CA ILE A 201 -2.29 33.79 -49.82
C ILE A 201 -2.19 32.39 -50.45
N ASP A 202 -3.31 31.69 -50.62
CA ASP A 202 -3.37 30.37 -51.24
C ASP A 202 -2.93 30.43 -52.72
N ASP A 203 -3.45 31.38 -53.51
CA ASP A 203 -3.07 31.59 -54.91
C ASP A 203 -1.59 31.98 -55.05
N LEU A 204 -1.09 32.90 -54.22
CA LEU A 204 0.34 33.23 -54.17
C LEU A 204 1.21 32.02 -53.80
N THR A 205 0.72 31.15 -52.90
CA THR A 205 1.41 29.91 -52.52
C THR A 205 1.43 28.90 -53.67
N VAL A 206 0.35 28.77 -54.44
CA VAL A 206 0.28 27.94 -55.65
C VAL A 206 1.21 28.48 -56.75
N VAL A 207 1.24 29.80 -56.97
CA VAL A 207 2.17 30.43 -57.93
C VAL A 207 3.62 30.27 -57.49
N MET A 208 3.93 30.40 -56.20
CA MET A 208 5.26 30.17 -55.64
C MET A 208 5.70 28.70 -55.79
N LEU A 209 4.81 27.75 -55.50
CA LEU A 209 5.06 26.31 -55.73
C LEU A 209 5.28 26.03 -57.23
N MET A 210 4.45 26.59 -58.12
CA MET A 210 4.58 26.34 -59.54
C MET A 210 5.86 26.95 -60.12
N THR A 211 6.21 28.18 -59.74
CA THR A 211 7.48 28.83 -60.16
C THR A 211 8.70 28.16 -59.54
N GLY A 212 8.61 27.67 -58.29
CA GLY A 212 9.62 26.81 -57.66
C GLY A 212 9.85 25.52 -58.43
N ILE A 213 8.79 24.79 -58.78
CA ILE A 213 8.87 23.56 -59.59
C ILE A 213 9.45 23.85 -61.00
N HIS A 214 9.11 24.99 -61.63
CA HIS A 214 9.66 25.36 -62.93
C HIS A 214 11.15 25.74 -62.87
N THR A 215 11.57 26.49 -61.84
CA THR A 215 12.99 26.82 -61.64
C THR A 215 13.82 25.60 -61.25
N GLU A 216 13.31 24.70 -60.41
CA GLU A 216 13.99 23.44 -60.07
C GLU A 216 14.13 22.53 -61.29
N ARG A 217 13.08 22.41 -62.12
CA ARG A 217 13.09 21.65 -63.38
C ARG A 217 14.12 22.23 -64.36
N LEU A 218 14.18 23.57 -64.49
CA LEU A 218 15.17 24.27 -65.31
C LEU A 218 16.61 24.06 -64.80
N LEU A 219 16.82 24.09 -63.47
CA LEU A 219 18.12 23.83 -62.83
C LEU A 219 18.58 22.37 -63.04
N ARG A 220 17.67 21.40 -62.98
CA ARG A 220 17.97 19.99 -63.31
C ARG A 220 18.36 19.84 -64.78
N SER A 221 17.63 20.45 -65.72
CA SER A 221 17.99 20.46 -67.15
C SER A 221 19.35 21.10 -67.44
N LYS A 222 19.72 22.17 -66.70
CA LYS A 222 20.99 22.89 -66.90
C LYS A 222 22.22 22.06 -66.47
N LYS A 223 22.07 21.06 -65.60
CA LYS A 223 23.18 20.22 -65.09
C LYS A 223 23.63 19.10 -66.04
N GLN A 224 22.89 18.76 -67.11
CA GLN A 224 23.27 17.67 -68.03
C GLN A 224 24.14 18.10 -69.24
N LYS A 225 24.26 19.39 -69.56
CA LYS A 225 25.03 19.88 -70.73
C LYS A 225 26.34 20.60 -70.36
N ARG A 226 27.36 19.87 -69.88
CA ARG A 226 28.80 20.23 -70.04
C ARG A 226 29.78 19.11 -69.61
N LYS A 227 30.43 18.48 -70.59
CA LYS A 227 31.72 17.74 -70.46
C LYS A 227 32.52 17.90 -71.75
N SER A 228 33.84 18.09 -71.65
CA SER A 228 34.80 18.38 -72.75
C SER A 228 34.55 19.74 -73.44
N LEU A 229 35.51 20.53 -73.96
CA LEU A 229 36.94 20.36 -74.32
C LEU A 229 37.84 21.53 -73.79
N LYS A 230 39.09 21.66 -74.28
CA LYS A 230 40.18 22.56 -73.77
C LYS A 230 40.46 23.81 -74.67
N PRO A 231 41.24 24.82 -74.20
CA PRO A 231 41.32 26.19 -74.77
C PRO A 231 42.52 26.45 -75.72
N PRO A 232 42.63 27.66 -76.35
CA PRO A 232 43.84 28.47 -76.13
C PRO A 232 43.76 30.04 -76.23
N LYS A 233 44.59 30.71 -75.41
CA LYS A 233 45.44 31.93 -75.66
C LYS A 233 44.88 33.34 -76.05
N ARG A 234 45.07 34.30 -75.11
CA ARG A 234 45.65 35.69 -75.16
C ARG A 234 45.30 36.70 -76.29
N HIS A 235 45.01 37.95 -75.91
CA HIS A 235 45.79 39.23 -76.05
C HIS A 235 45.06 40.33 -75.17
N VAL A 236 45.68 41.25 -74.40
CA VAL A 236 46.41 42.52 -74.73
C VAL A 236 45.48 43.58 -75.38
N VAL A 237 45.30 44.84 -74.91
CA VAL A 237 45.73 45.59 -73.69
C VAL A 237 44.77 46.81 -73.42
N GLU A 238 44.76 47.30 -72.18
CA GLU A 238 44.32 48.60 -71.58
C GLU A 238 43.32 49.64 -72.23
N THR A 239 42.66 50.36 -71.31
CA THR A 239 42.17 51.79 -71.33
C THR A 239 40.84 52.22 -71.99
N PHE A 240 40.06 52.96 -71.16
CA PHE A 240 39.21 54.14 -71.41
C PHE A 240 37.88 54.09 -72.21
N PHE A 241 36.79 54.34 -71.45
CA PHE A 241 35.81 55.43 -71.60
C PHE A 241 34.70 55.40 -72.69
N GLY A 242 33.46 55.69 -72.26
CA GLY A 242 32.31 56.06 -73.10
C GLY A 242 31.65 54.90 -73.85
N PHE A 243 30.41 54.99 -74.35
CA PHE A 243 29.24 55.88 -74.08
C PHE A 243 28.05 54.89 -73.99
N ASP A 244 27.07 55.00 -73.07
CA ASP A 244 25.96 55.96 -73.08
C ASP A 244 25.22 56.04 -74.44
N GLU A 245 24.11 55.31 -74.55
CA GLU A 245 22.98 55.72 -75.40
C GLU A 245 21.69 55.01 -74.91
N GLU A 246 20.59 55.76 -74.95
CA GLU A 246 19.20 55.44 -75.28
C GLU A 246 18.78 53.94 -75.41
N SER A 247 17.55 53.53 -75.07
CA SER A 247 16.32 54.21 -75.46
C SER A 247 15.07 53.83 -74.64
N VAL A 248 14.04 54.66 -74.83
CA VAL A 248 12.72 54.74 -74.20
C VAL A 248 11.68 53.75 -74.76
N ASP A 249 10.52 53.65 -74.08
CA ASP A 249 9.20 53.21 -74.58
C ASP A 249 9.06 51.75 -75.08
N SER A 250 7.88 51.13 -75.30
CA SER A 250 6.45 51.44 -75.04
C SER A 250 5.69 50.09 -74.89
N GLU A 251 4.38 49.95 -74.63
CA GLU A 251 3.22 50.85 -74.42
C GLU A 251 2.52 50.46 -73.08
N THR A 252 1.41 51.00 -72.57
CA THR A 252 0.37 52.00 -72.98
C THR A 252 0.16 52.95 -71.78
N SER A 253 -0.68 54.00 -71.72
CA SER A 253 -2.01 54.35 -72.29
C SER A 253 -2.35 55.81 -71.89
N SER A 254 -3.32 56.56 -72.43
CA SER A 254 -4.14 56.45 -73.65
C SER A 254 -4.86 57.78 -73.95
N VAL A 255 -5.08 58.08 -75.24
CA VAL A 255 -6.25 58.75 -75.87
C VAL A 255 -6.94 59.91 -75.06
N THR A 256 -6.94 61.20 -75.45
CA THR A 256 -7.54 61.77 -76.70
C THR A 256 -7.14 63.26 -76.91
N SER A 257 -7.06 63.71 -78.18
CA SER A 257 -7.33 65.06 -78.78
C SER A 257 -7.55 66.32 -77.88
N TYR A 258 -7.05 67.54 -78.17
CA TYR A 258 -7.03 68.28 -79.46
C TYR A 258 -5.96 69.40 -79.56
N ASN A 259 -5.67 69.84 -80.79
CA ASN A 259 -4.98 71.09 -81.22
C ASN A 259 -5.79 72.38 -80.83
N THR A 260 -5.32 73.64 -80.83
CA THR A 260 -4.07 74.36 -81.24
C THR A 260 -4.10 75.74 -80.51
N ASP A 261 -3.02 76.26 -79.89
CA ASP A 261 -2.00 77.20 -80.44
C ASP A 261 -2.39 78.71 -80.52
N LYS A 262 -1.37 79.57 -80.28
CA LYS A 262 -1.20 81.03 -80.56
C LYS A 262 -1.65 82.13 -79.56
N THR A 263 -0.73 83.10 -79.43
CA THR A 263 -0.88 84.54 -79.08
C THR A 263 -1.29 84.90 -77.62
N ASP A 264 -0.84 86.02 -77.02
CA ASP A 264 -0.03 87.15 -77.55
C ASP A 264 0.82 87.89 -76.48
N ARG A 265 1.77 88.71 -76.95
CA ARG A 265 2.34 89.96 -76.38
C ARG A 265 3.13 90.05 -75.04
N THR A 266 4.36 90.54 -75.21
CA THR A 266 5.18 91.47 -74.39
C THR A 266 4.52 92.86 -74.19
N PRO A 267 5.15 93.85 -73.48
CA PRO A 267 6.10 93.83 -72.35
C PRO A 267 5.74 94.87 -71.22
N ALA A 268 6.51 94.91 -70.12
CA ALA A 268 6.77 96.17 -69.36
C ALA A 268 7.98 96.05 -68.40
N THR A 269 8.92 97.00 -68.48
CA THR A 269 9.84 97.43 -67.40
C THR A 269 9.26 98.71 -66.76
N PRO A 270 9.59 99.09 -65.50
CA PRO A 270 10.89 99.72 -65.21
C PRO A 270 11.53 99.43 -63.84
N GLU A 271 12.85 99.61 -63.80
CA GLU A 271 13.66 100.32 -62.77
C GLU A 271 13.22 100.32 -61.30
N GLU A 272 14.05 99.72 -60.44
CA GLU A 272 14.85 100.50 -59.48
C GLU A 272 16.23 99.82 -59.31
N ASP A 273 17.24 100.54 -58.83
CA ASP A 273 18.66 100.16 -58.88
C ASP A 273 19.32 100.26 -57.48
N LEU A 274 20.50 99.66 -57.30
CA LEU A 274 21.38 99.69 -56.11
C LEU A 274 20.94 98.87 -54.88
N GLU A 275 21.35 97.59 -54.82
CA GLU A 275 22.60 97.21 -54.12
C GLU A 275 22.97 95.73 -54.43
N ASP A 276 24.23 95.49 -54.81
CA ASP A 276 24.74 94.18 -55.26
C ASP A 276 25.75 93.59 -54.25
N SER A 277 25.45 92.40 -53.71
CA SER A 277 26.43 91.47 -53.06
C SER A 277 25.76 90.25 -52.42
N THR A 278 24.67 90.45 -51.67
CA THR A 278 24.16 89.47 -50.68
C THR A 278 23.73 88.09 -51.21
N PRO A 279 23.03 87.91 -52.35
CA PRO A 279 22.56 86.58 -52.75
C PRO A 279 23.69 85.66 -53.24
N LYS A 280 24.87 86.21 -53.55
CA LYS A 280 26.00 85.46 -54.11
C LYS A 280 26.83 84.78 -53.04
N GLU A 281 27.14 85.47 -51.94
CA GLU A 281 27.83 84.87 -50.79
C GLU A 281 26.96 83.78 -50.13
N GLU A 282 25.64 83.98 -50.02
CA GLU A 282 24.74 82.97 -49.46
C GLU A 282 24.67 81.70 -50.34
N ALA A 283 24.74 81.85 -51.68
CA ALA A 283 24.85 80.72 -52.60
C ALA A 283 26.19 79.98 -52.49
N GLU A 284 27.32 80.69 -52.37
CA GLU A 284 28.64 80.09 -52.17
C GLU A 284 28.74 79.37 -50.81
N LEU A 285 28.16 79.93 -49.75
CA LEU A 285 28.06 79.29 -48.43
C LEU A 285 27.21 78.02 -48.48
N ARG A 286 26.04 78.03 -49.16
CA ARG A 286 25.24 76.83 -49.39
C ARG A 286 26.01 75.76 -50.17
N PHE A 287 26.74 76.14 -51.21
CA PHE A 287 27.56 75.22 -52.00
C PHE A 287 28.69 74.58 -51.14
N CYS A 288 29.34 75.38 -50.30
CA CYS A 288 30.35 74.89 -49.36
C CYS A 288 29.76 73.95 -48.31
N GLN A 289 28.56 74.22 -47.81
CA GLN A 289 27.86 73.36 -46.87
C GLN A 289 27.44 72.03 -47.52
N LEU A 290 26.77 72.07 -48.68
CA LEU A 290 26.37 70.88 -49.42
C LEU A 290 27.57 70.00 -49.81
N THR A 291 28.71 70.61 -50.14
CA THR A 291 29.96 69.87 -50.40
C THR A 291 30.48 69.15 -49.15
N ARG A 292 30.39 69.76 -47.97
CA ARG A 292 30.77 69.12 -46.69
C ARG A 292 29.81 67.98 -46.32
N GLU A 293 28.51 68.18 -46.52
CA GLU A 293 27.48 67.17 -46.30
C GLU A 293 27.62 65.98 -47.26
N TYR A 294 27.89 66.22 -48.54
CA TYR A 294 28.19 65.17 -49.52
C TYR A 294 29.44 64.36 -49.15
N GLN A 295 30.53 65.02 -48.74
CA GLN A 295 31.72 64.31 -48.26
C GLN A 295 31.49 63.56 -46.93
N ALA A 296 30.63 64.08 -46.06
CA ALA A 296 30.23 63.38 -44.84
C ALA A 296 29.38 62.13 -45.17
N LEU A 297 28.48 62.24 -46.15
CA LEU A 297 27.67 61.13 -46.65
C LEU A 297 28.54 60.07 -47.34
N GLN A 298 29.52 60.47 -48.18
CA GLN A 298 30.50 59.55 -48.76
C GLN A 298 31.32 58.83 -47.69
N ARG A 299 31.76 59.53 -46.63
CA ARG A 299 32.47 58.91 -45.50
C ARG A 299 31.57 57.99 -44.68
N ALA A 300 30.31 58.35 -44.45
CA ALA A 300 29.34 57.48 -43.78
C ALA A 300 29.01 56.23 -44.62
N TYR A 301 28.90 56.37 -45.94
CA TYR A 301 28.70 55.26 -46.87
C TYR A 301 29.92 54.34 -46.92
N ALA A 302 31.14 54.89 -46.92
CA ALA A 302 32.37 54.10 -46.82
C ALA A 302 32.48 53.35 -45.49
N LEU A 303 32.15 53.99 -44.37
CA LEU A 303 32.10 53.35 -43.04
C LEU A 303 31.00 52.28 -42.94
N LEU A 304 29.86 52.47 -43.63
CA LEU A 304 28.84 51.44 -43.78
C LEU A 304 29.33 50.28 -44.67
N GLN A 305 30.06 50.57 -45.76
CA GLN A 305 30.69 49.55 -46.60
C GLN A 305 31.81 48.78 -45.86
N GLU A 306 32.42 49.40 -44.84
CA GLU A 306 33.44 48.80 -43.96
C GLU A 306 32.82 48.00 -42.81
N GLN A 307 31.72 48.45 -42.20
CA GLN A 307 30.93 47.65 -41.23
C GLN A 307 30.16 46.49 -41.90
N VAL A 308 29.64 46.70 -43.10
CA VAL A 308 29.13 45.65 -44.01
C VAL A 308 30.31 45.11 -44.85
N GLY A 309 31.45 44.92 -44.18
CA GLY A 309 32.73 44.58 -44.78
C GLY A 309 32.65 43.36 -45.68
N GLY A 310 33.24 43.47 -46.87
CA GLY A 310 33.20 42.42 -47.88
C GLY A 310 33.64 41.06 -47.34
N THR A 311 32.91 40.02 -47.74
CA THR A 311 32.95 38.67 -47.16
C THR A 311 32.38 38.57 -45.73
N LEU A 312 31.04 38.58 -45.67
CA LEU A 312 30.38 37.39 -45.13
C LEU A 312 31.05 36.18 -45.79
N ASP A 313 31.94 35.52 -45.04
CA ASP A 313 32.61 34.29 -45.48
C ASP A 313 31.51 33.27 -45.75
N ALA A 314 31.20 33.07 -47.04
CA ALA A 314 30.05 32.29 -47.46
C ALA A 314 30.17 30.81 -47.02
N GLU A 315 31.38 30.32 -46.77
CA GLU A 315 31.58 29.02 -46.13
C GLU A 315 31.29 29.06 -44.64
N ARG A 316 31.66 30.12 -43.89
CA ARG A 316 31.20 30.27 -42.50
C ARG A 316 29.70 30.41 -42.39
N GLU A 317 29.08 31.28 -43.20
CA GLU A 317 27.64 31.50 -43.13
C GLU A 317 26.84 30.26 -43.58
N ALA A 318 27.37 29.49 -44.54
CA ALA A 318 26.86 28.17 -44.87
C ALA A 318 27.03 27.17 -43.71
N ARG A 319 28.24 27.02 -43.15
CA ARG A 319 28.50 26.12 -42.00
C ARG A 319 27.66 26.48 -40.77
N THR A 320 27.40 27.77 -40.52
CA THR A 320 26.50 28.22 -39.45
C THR A 320 25.05 27.86 -39.75
N ARG A 321 24.58 28.00 -41.01
CA ARG A 321 23.25 27.49 -41.40
C ARG A 321 23.15 25.97 -41.29
N GLU A 322 24.15 25.23 -41.75
CA GLU A 322 24.21 23.76 -41.67
C GLU A 322 24.21 23.30 -40.20
N GLN A 323 24.98 23.94 -39.32
CA GLN A 323 25.00 23.64 -37.88
C GLN A 323 23.65 23.92 -37.24
N LEU A 324 23.05 25.09 -37.50
CA LEU A 324 21.72 25.43 -36.98
C LEU A 324 20.63 24.49 -37.52
N GLN A 325 20.74 24.05 -38.77
CA GLN A 325 19.82 23.08 -39.38
C GLN A 325 20.00 21.68 -38.76
N ALA A 326 21.22 21.25 -38.49
CA ALA A 326 21.51 20.00 -37.80
C ALA A 326 21.02 20.00 -36.35
N ASP A 327 21.17 21.12 -35.62
CA ASP A 327 20.67 21.25 -34.25
C ASP A 327 19.14 21.40 -34.20
N LEU A 328 18.52 22.06 -35.18
CA LEU A 328 17.07 22.09 -35.34
C LEU A 328 16.50 20.68 -35.55
N LEU A 329 17.11 19.87 -36.44
CA LEU A 329 16.74 18.47 -36.63
C LEU A 329 16.96 17.63 -35.36
N ARG A 330 18.05 17.88 -34.62
CA ARG A 330 18.35 17.22 -33.34
C ARG A 330 17.29 17.54 -32.28
N CYS A 331 16.83 18.80 -32.22
CA CYS A 331 15.75 19.24 -31.34
C CYS A 331 14.39 18.66 -31.77
N GLN A 332 14.08 18.60 -33.06
CA GLN A 332 12.86 17.97 -33.58
C GLN A 332 12.79 16.48 -33.21
N ALA A 333 13.85 15.71 -33.50
CA ALA A 333 13.93 14.31 -33.09
C ALA A 333 13.79 14.14 -31.57
N LYS A 334 14.36 15.08 -30.78
CA LYS A 334 14.22 15.02 -29.32
C LYS A 334 12.82 15.39 -28.82
N ILE A 335 12.09 16.26 -29.53
CA ILE A 335 10.68 16.55 -29.29
C ILE A 335 9.85 15.31 -29.60
N GLU A 336 10.02 14.68 -30.77
CA GLU A 336 9.31 13.45 -31.13
C GLU A 336 9.54 12.31 -30.11
N ASP A 337 10.78 12.13 -29.64
CA ASP A 337 11.09 11.14 -28.60
C ASP A 337 10.39 11.45 -27.27
N LEU A 338 10.28 12.73 -26.91
CA LEU A 338 9.59 13.16 -25.69
C LEU A 338 8.07 13.06 -25.84
N GLU A 339 7.51 13.32 -27.02
CA GLU A 339 6.09 13.15 -27.34
C GLU A 339 5.71 11.67 -27.34
N LYS A 340 6.52 10.79 -27.96
CA LYS A 340 6.36 9.33 -27.88
C LYS A 340 6.41 8.87 -26.42
N ALA A 341 7.40 9.31 -25.64
CA ALA A 341 7.50 8.99 -24.22
C ALA A 341 6.38 9.62 -23.34
N LEU A 342 5.71 10.68 -23.80
CA LEU A 342 4.55 11.28 -23.16
C LEU A 342 3.26 10.52 -23.50
N ILE A 343 3.15 9.99 -24.71
CA ILE A 343 2.07 9.10 -25.17
C ILE A 343 2.19 7.71 -24.52
N GLU A 344 3.39 7.17 -24.36
CA GLU A 344 3.65 5.94 -23.59
C GLU A 344 3.42 6.10 -22.09
N LYS A 345 3.49 7.34 -21.57
CA LYS A 345 3.00 7.73 -20.24
C LYS A 345 1.56 8.27 -20.26
N GLY A 346 0.89 8.19 -21.42
CA GLY A 346 -0.42 8.75 -21.69
C GLY A 346 -1.51 7.85 -21.13
N GLN A 347 -1.96 8.17 -19.92
CA GLN A 347 -2.88 7.34 -19.11
C GLN A 347 -2.26 6.01 -18.68
N ASP A 348 -1.81 5.96 -17.43
CA ASP A 348 -1.61 4.71 -16.72
C ASP A 348 -2.97 4.03 -16.53
N SER A 349 -3.34 3.17 -17.49
CA SER A 349 -4.64 2.48 -17.52
C SER A 349 -4.90 1.74 -16.21
N LYS A 350 -3.85 1.14 -15.63
CA LYS A 350 -3.92 0.45 -14.34
C LYS A 350 -4.31 1.40 -13.21
N TRP A 351 -3.77 2.61 -13.16
CA TRP A 351 -4.20 3.61 -12.17
C TRP A 351 -5.67 4.01 -12.35
N VAL A 352 -6.16 4.12 -13.59
CA VAL A 352 -7.58 4.43 -13.88
C VAL A 352 -8.48 3.25 -13.46
N GLU A 353 -8.09 2.02 -13.78
CA GLU A 353 -8.78 0.78 -13.39
C GLU A 353 -8.79 0.58 -11.87
N GLU A 354 -7.65 0.74 -11.20
CA GLU A 354 -7.50 0.68 -9.74
C GLU A 354 -8.34 1.76 -9.04
N LYS A 355 -8.36 2.99 -9.58
CA LYS A 355 -9.21 4.07 -9.06
C LYS A 355 -10.70 3.73 -9.19
N GLN A 356 -11.13 3.17 -10.31
CA GLN A 356 -12.53 2.74 -10.49
C GLN A 356 -12.89 1.54 -9.59
N LEU A 357 -11.96 0.61 -9.38
CA LEU A 357 -12.14 -0.50 -8.46
C LEU A 357 -12.24 -0.01 -7.01
N LEU A 358 -11.37 0.91 -6.58
CA LEU A 358 -11.42 1.56 -5.27
C LEU A 358 -12.74 2.27 -5.01
N ILE A 359 -13.29 2.98 -6.01
CA ILE A 359 -14.60 3.62 -5.92
C ILE A 359 -15.70 2.58 -5.71
N ARG A 360 -15.70 1.47 -6.45
CA ARG A 360 -16.67 0.37 -6.27
C ARG A 360 -16.55 -0.28 -4.88
N THR A 361 -15.34 -0.61 -4.43
CA THR A 361 -15.16 -1.20 -3.08
C THR A 361 -15.52 -0.23 -1.96
N ASN A 362 -15.33 1.08 -2.14
CA ASN A 362 -15.79 2.07 -1.17
C ASN A 362 -17.32 2.18 -1.13
N GLN A 363 -18.01 2.04 -2.28
CA GLN A 363 -19.47 1.99 -2.34
C GLN A 363 -20.01 0.75 -1.57
N GLU A 364 -19.44 -0.43 -1.82
CA GLU A 364 -19.76 -1.69 -1.13
C GLU A 364 -19.51 -1.58 0.39
N LEU A 365 -18.43 -0.92 0.80
CA LEU A 365 -18.11 -0.68 2.21
C LEU A 365 -19.08 0.31 2.87
N LEU A 366 -19.50 1.38 2.19
CA LEU A 366 -20.51 2.31 2.70
C LEU A 366 -21.87 1.61 2.89
N GLU A 367 -22.30 0.79 1.93
CA GLU A 367 -23.51 -0.02 2.06
C GLU A 367 -23.41 -1.06 3.18
N LYS A 368 -22.21 -1.62 3.44
CA LYS A 368 -22.00 -2.51 4.58
C LYS A 368 -22.02 -1.77 5.90
N ILE A 369 -21.41 -0.59 6.00
CA ILE A 369 -21.47 0.27 7.20
C ILE A 369 -22.92 0.60 7.51
N TYR A 370 -23.69 1.07 6.53
CA TYR A 370 -25.10 1.42 6.71
C TYR A 370 -25.98 0.24 7.19
N ARG A 371 -25.73 -0.99 6.71
CA ARG A 371 -26.38 -2.19 7.26
C ARG A 371 -25.99 -2.46 8.72
N MET A 372 -24.69 -2.39 9.04
CA MET A 372 -24.22 -2.60 10.42
C MET A 372 -24.72 -1.51 11.38
N GLU A 373 -24.92 -0.27 10.93
CA GLU A 373 -25.54 0.82 11.71
C GLU A 373 -27.04 0.54 11.98
N GLN A 374 -27.76 -0.05 11.02
CA GLN A 374 -29.15 -0.51 11.23
C GLN A 374 -29.22 -1.70 12.20
N GLU A 375 -28.33 -2.69 12.04
CA GLU A 375 -28.21 -3.85 12.94
C GLU A 375 -27.85 -3.40 14.37
N GLU A 376 -26.92 -2.45 14.53
CA GLU A 376 -26.57 -1.86 15.83
C GLU A 376 -27.76 -1.10 16.45
N HIS A 377 -28.54 -0.36 15.66
CA HIS A 377 -29.73 0.32 16.16
C HIS A 377 -30.82 -0.68 16.60
N GLN A 378 -31.05 -1.75 15.83
CA GLN A 378 -31.98 -2.82 16.22
C GLN A 378 -31.54 -3.50 17.52
N LEU A 379 -30.28 -3.91 17.62
CA LEU A 379 -29.72 -4.55 18.83
C LEU A 379 -29.75 -3.63 20.06
N LYS A 380 -29.63 -2.30 19.88
CA LYS A 380 -29.81 -1.33 20.98
C LYS A 380 -31.25 -1.27 21.48
N ASN A 381 -32.24 -1.40 20.59
CA ASN A 381 -33.65 -1.43 20.95
C ASN A 381 -33.98 -2.76 21.65
N GLU A 382 -33.57 -3.89 21.10
CA GLU A 382 -33.73 -5.22 21.73
C GLU A 382 -33.05 -5.31 23.11
N MET A 383 -31.87 -4.70 23.27
CA MET A 383 -31.20 -4.56 24.57
C MET A 383 -32.02 -3.72 25.57
N GLN A 384 -32.75 -2.71 25.12
CA GLN A 384 -33.60 -1.91 26.00
C GLN A 384 -34.88 -2.68 26.38
N ASP A 385 -35.55 -3.31 25.41
CA ASP A 385 -36.70 -4.20 25.69
C ASP A 385 -36.35 -5.30 26.70
N ALA A 386 -35.13 -5.85 26.63
CA ALA A 386 -34.63 -6.85 27.57
C ALA A 386 -34.37 -6.28 28.99
N LYS A 387 -33.97 -5.00 29.12
CA LYS A 387 -33.83 -4.33 30.42
C LYS A 387 -35.18 -4.03 31.04
N ASP A 388 -36.11 -3.48 30.27
CA ASP A 388 -37.48 -3.17 30.72
C ASP A 388 -38.19 -4.46 31.19
N GLN A 389 -37.95 -5.60 30.51
CA GLN A 389 -38.38 -6.93 30.97
C GLN A 389 -37.68 -7.39 32.26
N ASN A 390 -36.37 -7.15 32.40
CA ASN A 390 -35.64 -7.50 33.62
C ASN A 390 -36.11 -6.69 34.83
N GLU A 391 -36.31 -5.37 34.69
CA GLU A 391 -36.89 -4.51 35.73
C GLU A 391 -38.29 -5.02 36.14
N LEU A 392 -39.14 -5.38 35.17
CA LEU A 392 -40.45 -5.98 35.44
C LEU A 392 -40.36 -7.32 36.19
N LEU A 393 -39.34 -8.14 35.89
CA LEU A 393 -39.08 -9.39 36.61
C LEU A 393 -38.56 -9.13 38.04
N GLU A 394 -37.71 -8.14 38.26
CA GLU A 394 -37.27 -7.73 39.60
C GLU A 394 -38.45 -7.25 40.46
N PHE A 395 -39.34 -6.41 39.91
CA PHE A 395 -40.59 -6.04 40.59
C PHE A 395 -41.45 -7.26 40.90
N ARG A 396 -41.52 -8.25 40.00
CA ARG A 396 -42.30 -9.48 40.21
C ARG A 396 -41.66 -10.41 41.26
N VAL A 397 -40.34 -10.48 41.35
CA VAL A 397 -39.64 -11.21 42.42
C VAL A 397 -39.97 -10.58 43.78
N LEU A 398 -39.83 -9.26 43.93
CA LEU A 398 -40.18 -8.54 45.16
C LEU A 398 -41.67 -8.74 45.56
N GLU A 399 -42.57 -8.80 44.57
CA GLU A 399 -44.01 -9.07 44.78
C GLU A 399 -44.31 -10.53 45.19
N LEU A 400 -43.39 -11.47 44.91
CA LEU A 400 -43.46 -12.87 45.32
C LEU A 400 -42.81 -13.06 46.70
N GLU A 401 -41.67 -12.43 46.97
CA GLU A 401 -41.01 -12.43 48.28
C GLU A 401 -41.91 -11.85 49.37
N GLU A 402 -42.56 -10.71 49.14
CA GLU A 402 -43.50 -10.13 50.12
C GLU A 402 -44.82 -10.94 50.21
N ARG A 403 -45.15 -11.79 49.23
CA ARG A 403 -46.23 -12.80 49.37
C ARG A 403 -45.79 -13.97 50.23
N GLU A 404 -44.58 -14.49 50.03
CA GLU A 404 -44.00 -15.54 50.87
C GLU A 404 -43.93 -15.07 52.33
N ARG A 405 -43.40 -13.86 52.55
CA ARG A 405 -43.28 -13.22 53.88
C ARG A 405 -44.62 -12.98 54.59
N ARG A 406 -45.73 -12.92 53.84
CA ARG A 406 -47.11 -12.80 54.36
C ARG A 406 -47.86 -14.13 54.41
N SER A 407 -47.33 -15.19 53.84
CA SER A 407 -47.95 -16.51 53.85
C SER A 407 -47.69 -17.22 55.19
N PRO A 408 -48.62 -18.05 55.69
CA PRO A 408 -48.33 -18.93 56.82
C PRO A 408 -47.14 -19.84 56.45
N ALA A 409 -46.12 -19.91 57.30
CA ALA A 409 -44.88 -20.61 57.00
C ALA A 409 -45.12 -22.08 56.64
N PHE A 410 -44.95 -22.43 55.36
CA PHE A 410 -45.04 -23.80 54.88
C PHE A 410 -43.73 -24.51 55.24
N ASN A 411 -43.73 -25.21 56.37
CA ASN A 411 -42.52 -25.70 57.07
C ASN A 411 -41.82 -26.90 56.38
N LEU A 412 -41.54 -26.79 55.08
CA LEU A 412 -40.61 -27.68 54.38
C LEU A 412 -39.20 -27.46 54.95
N HIS A 413 -38.78 -28.38 55.82
CA HIS A 413 -37.45 -28.38 56.43
C HIS A 413 -36.40 -28.80 55.38
N ILE A 414 -36.01 -27.86 54.53
CA ILE A 414 -34.86 -28.00 53.64
C ILE A 414 -33.59 -27.96 54.49
N THR A 415 -33.12 -29.14 54.89
CA THR A 415 -31.83 -29.34 55.54
C THR A 415 -30.71 -28.78 54.68
N THR A 416 -29.79 -28.00 55.26
CA THR A 416 -28.58 -27.49 54.58
C THR A 416 -27.74 -28.64 54.02
N PHE A 417 -27.67 -28.75 52.68
CA PHE A 417 -26.93 -29.80 52.00
C PHE A 417 -25.42 -29.53 52.02
N PRO A 418 -24.57 -30.56 52.27
CA PRO A 418 -23.13 -30.44 52.13
C PRO A 418 -22.74 -30.37 50.64
N GLU A 419 -21.86 -29.43 50.30
CA GLU A 419 -21.59 -28.92 48.93
C GLU A 419 -21.10 -29.96 47.89
N ASN A 420 -20.78 -31.19 48.30
CA ASN A 420 -20.22 -32.24 47.43
C ASN A 420 -21.22 -33.36 47.03
N ASN A 421 -22.44 -33.40 47.58
CA ASN A 421 -23.35 -34.55 47.44
C ASN A 421 -24.55 -34.30 46.49
N GLY A 422 -24.31 -33.64 45.36
CA GLY A 422 -25.33 -33.42 44.32
C GLY A 422 -26.45 -32.46 44.72
N SER A 423 -27.50 -32.38 43.92
CA SER A 423 -28.68 -31.56 44.26
C SER A 423 -29.63 -32.29 45.21
N ALA A 424 -30.50 -31.54 45.91
CA ALA A 424 -31.55 -32.10 46.76
C ALA A 424 -32.42 -33.14 46.01
N LEU A 425 -32.77 -32.84 44.76
CA LEU A 425 -33.51 -33.72 43.86
C LEU A 425 -32.70 -34.97 43.49
N GLN A 426 -31.40 -34.81 43.23
CA GLN A 426 -30.51 -35.92 42.88
C GLN A 426 -30.35 -36.92 44.04
N LEU A 427 -30.25 -36.42 45.28
CA LEU A 427 -30.27 -37.25 46.49
C LEU A 427 -31.60 -37.97 46.67
N PHE A 428 -32.73 -37.30 46.46
CA PHE A 428 -34.06 -37.93 46.53
C PHE A 428 -34.23 -39.02 45.47
N CYS A 429 -33.90 -38.73 44.21
CA CYS A 429 -33.91 -39.73 43.13
C CYS A 429 -33.01 -40.92 43.46
N GLN A 430 -31.81 -40.69 44.02
CA GLN A 430 -30.90 -41.76 44.41
C GLN A 430 -31.44 -42.62 45.57
N GLN A 431 -32.16 -42.03 46.53
CA GLN A 431 -32.82 -42.75 47.62
C GLN A 431 -34.02 -43.58 47.14
N GLU A 432 -34.84 -43.02 46.25
CA GLU A 432 -35.97 -43.71 45.58
C GLU A 432 -35.52 -44.68 44.47
N GLY A 433 -34.21 -44.83 44.23
CA GLY A 433 -33.65 -45.72 43.20
C GLY A 433 -33.88 -45.28 41.74
N ILE A 434 -34.36 -44.06 41.53
CA ILE A 434 -34.61 -43.44 40.21
C ILE A 434 -33.26 -43.11 39.57
N LYS A 435 -32.93 -43.80 38.47
CA LYS A 435 -31.69 -43.61 37.71
C LYS A 435 -31.90 -42.83 36.42
N ASP A 436 -33.00 -43.11 35.71
CA ASP A 436 -33.36 -42.48 34.45
C ASP A 436 -34.66 -41.68 34.62
N VAL A 437 -34.63 -40.40 34.21
CA VAL A 437 -35.75 -39.45 34.40
C VAL A 437 -36.36 -39.14 33.04
N ASN A 438 -37.33 -39.96 32.60
CA ASN A 438 -38.00 -39.76 31.32
C ASN A 438 -39.07 -38.67 31.42
N ILE A 439 -38.76 -37.45 30.94
CA ILE A 439 -39.68 -36.30 30.96
C ILE A 439 -41.00 -36.60 30.24
N SER A 440 -40.95 -37.30 29.11
CA SER A 440 -42.14 -37.67 28.32
C SER A 440 -43.03 -38.73 29.02
N GLU A 441 -42.49 -39.47 29.98
CA GLU A 441 -43.27 -40.36 30.85
C GLU A 441 -43.82 -39.62 32.08
N LEU A 442 -43.03 -38.70 32.65
CA LEU A 442 -43.45 -37.83 33.75
C LEU A 442 -44.58 -36.89 33.36
N MET A 443 -44.51 -36.26 32.17
CA MET A 443 -45.60 -35.48 31.60
C MET A 443 -46.89 -36.29 31.52
N LYS A 444 -46.86 -37.50 30.92
CA LYS A 444 -48.05 -38.38 30.83
C LYS A 444 -48.63 -38.76 32.19
N LYS A 445 -47.77 -39.06 33.17
CA LYS A 445 -48.22 -39.34 34.55
C LYS A 445 -48.86 -38.10 35.19
N LEU A 446 -48.35 -36.92 34.87
CA LEU A 446 -48.84 -35.64 35.38
C LEU A 446 -50.16 -35.21 34.73
N ASP A 447 -50.33 -35.46 33.42
CA ASP A 447 -51.60 -35.28 32.70
C ASP A 447 -52.69 -36.17 33.33
N ILE A 448 -52.39 -37.47 33.51
CA ILE A 448 -53.28 -38.44 34.18
C ILE A 448 -53.58 -38.03 35.63
N LEU A 449 -52.65 -37.39 36.32
CA LEU A 449 -52.90 -36.83 37.65
C LEU A 449 -53.85 -35.63 37.59
N GLY A 450 -53.61 -34.69 36.66
CA GLY A 450 -54.44 -33.49 36.45
C GLY A 450 -55.89 -33.78 36.08
N ASP A 451 -56.15 -34.87 35.35
CA ASP A 451 -57.51 -35.33 34.99
C ASP A 451 -58.34 -35.81 36.21
N ASN A 452 -57.76 -35.94 37.41
CA ASN A 452 -58.50 -36.33 38.62
C ASN A 452 -59.32 -35.16 39.19
N GLY A 453 -60.62 -35.14 38.92
CA GLY A 453 -61.58 -34.14 39.44
C GLY A 453 -61.75 -34.07 40.98
N ASN A 454 -60.95 -34.80 41.77
CA ASN A 454 -60.93 -34.73 43.24
C ASN A 454 -59.75 -33.91 43.81
N LEU A 455 -58.89 -33.34 42.97
CA LEU A 455 -57.74 -32.52 43.41
C LEU A 455 -58.20 -31.21 44.08
N ARG A 456 -57.54 -30.86 45.19
CA ARG A 456 -57.65 -29.53 45.84
C ARG A 456 -56.97 -28.47 44.97
N ASN A 457 -57.39 -27.20 45.10
CA ASN A 457 -56.83 -26.09 44.31
C ASN A 457 -55.28 -25.99 44.43
N GLU A 458 -54.73 -26.27 45.61
CA GLU A 458 -53.27 -26.32 45.86
C GLU A 458 -52.58 -27.40 45.01
N GLU A 459 -53.20 -28.57 44.89
CA GLU A 459 -52.68 -29.73 44.15
C GLU A 459 -52.81 -29.51 42.64
N GLN A 460 -53.90 -28.89 42.19
CA GLN A 460 -54.08 -28.45 40.79
C GLN A 460 -52.99 -27.44 40.38
N VAL A 461 -52.70 -26.45 41.22
CA VAL A 461 -51.63 -25.46 40.98
C VAL A 461 -50.26 -26.13 40.95
N ALA A 462 -49.96 -27.04 41.89
CA ALA A 462 -48.71 -27.79 41.90
C ALA A 462 -48.52 -28.65 40.64
N ILE A 463 -49.59 -29.27 40.13
CA ILE A 463 -49.57 -30.05 38.89
C ILE A 463 -49.28 -29.16 37.67
N ILE A 464 -49.94 -28.01 37.55
CA ILE A 464 -49.70 -27.04 36.46
C ILE A 464 -48.26 -26.49 36.50
N GLN A 465 -47.74 -26.20 37.70
CA GLN A 465 -46.36 -25.74 37.89
C GLN A 465 -45.35 -26.84 37.50
N ALA A 466 -45.56 -28.09 37.94
CA ALA A 466 -44.70 -29.21 37.58
C ALA A 466 -44.67 -29.44 36.05
N GLY A 467 -45.81 -29.32 35.36
CA GLY A 467 -45.89 -29.49 33.90
C GLY A 467 -45.17 -28.37 33.15
N THR A 468 -45.25 -27.14 33.68
CA THR A 468 -44.49 -25.99 33.17
C THR A 468 -42.98 -26.23 33.30
N VAL A 469 -42.51 -26.71 34.46
CA VAL A 469 -41.10 -27.04 34.69
C VAL A 469 -40.63 -28.18 33.79
N LEU A 470 -41.39 -29.27 33.67
CA LEU A 470 -41.05 -30.40 32.80
C LEU A 470 -40.96 -29.98 31.32
N SER A 471 -41.87 -29.13 30.83
CA SER A 471 -41.81 -28.59 29.46
C SER A 471 -40.60 -27.67 29.23
N LEU A 472 -40.17 -26.91 30.24
CA LEU A 472 -38.93 -26.13 30.16
C LEU A 472 -37.69 -27.04 30.12
N CYS A 473 -37.65 -28.08 30.96
CA CYS A 473 -36.59 -29.08 30.95
C CYS A 473 -36.52 -29.84 29.61
N GLU A 474 -37.65 -30.18 28.99
CA GLU A 474 -37.68 -30.82 27.66
C GLU A 474 -37.06 -29.93 26.57
N LYS A 475 -37.34 -28.61 26.61
CA LYS A 475 -36.73 -27.63 25.69
C LYS A 475 -35.23 -27.49 25.91
N TRP A 476 -34.80 -27.45 27.18
CA TRP A 476 -33.38 -27.39 27.54
C TRP A 476 -32.62 -28.65 27.11
N LEU A 477 -33.18 -29.85 27.29
CA LEU A 477 -32.55 -31.08 26.79
C LEU A 477 -32.40 -31.07 25.27
N LYS A 478 -33.44 -30.70 24.52
CA LYS A 478 -33.35 -30.59 23.05
C LYS A 478 -32.33 -29.55 22.58
N GLN A 479 -32.15 -28.47 23.33
CA GLN A 479 -31.10 -27.50 23.07
C GLN A 479 -29.70 -28.08 23.33
N ILE A 480 -29.53 -28.83 24.43
CA ILE A 480 -28.28 -29.52 24.76
C ILE A 480 -27.93 -30.57 23.68
N GLU A 481 -28.88 -31.45 23.34
CA GLU A 481 -28.76 -32.45 22.27
C GLU A 481 -28.36 -31.80 20.92
N GLY A 482 -28.99 -30.66 20.58
CA GLY A 482 -28.64 -29.88 19.39
C GLY A 482 -27.22 -29.30 19.43
N THR A 483 -26.76 -28.82 20.59
CA THR A 483 -25.37 -28.35 20.75
C THR A 483 -24.36 -29.49 20.76
N GLU A 484 -24.69 -30.64 21.32
CA GLU A 484 -23.85 -31.84 21.31
C GLU A 484 -23.66 -32.37 19.89
N ALA A 485 -24.74 -32.47 19.10
CA ALA A 485 -24.67 -32.86 17.70
C ALA A 485 -23.81 -31.88 16.86
N ALA A 486 -23.95 -30.57 17.10
CA ALA A 486 -23.14 -29.54 16.44
C ALA A 486 -21.65 -29.60 16.83
N LEU A 487 -21.33 -29.91 18.10
CA LEU A 487 -19.97 -30.13 18.56
C LEU A 487 -19.37 -31.42 17.97
N THR A 488 -20.15 -32.50 17.90
CA THR A 488 -19.75 -33.78 17.30
C THR A 488 -19.43 -33.63 15.81
N GLN A 489 -20.27 -32.92 15.06
CA GLN A 489 -19.98 -32.60 13.65
C GLN A 489 -18.68 -31.79 13.55
N LYS A 490 -18.50 -30.76 14.38
CA LYS A 490 -17.29 -29.93 14.36
C LYS A 490 -16.02 -30.70 14.74
N MET A 491 -16.12 -31.74 15.57
CA MET A 491 -15.00 -32.66 15.85
C MET A 491 -14.63 -33.48 14.60
N LEU A 492 -15.61 -34.04 13.89
CA LEU A 492 -15.39 -34.75 12.63
C LEU A 492 -14.78 -33.83 11.56
N ASP A 493 -15.25 -32.58 11.45
CA ASP A 493 -14.69 -31.60 10.51
C ASP A 493 -13.20 -31.32 10.80
N LEU A 494 -12.84 -31.15 12.08
CA LEU A 494 -11.46 -30.95 12.53
C LEU A 494 -10.57 -32.19 12.33
N GLU A 495 -11.11 -33.41 12.44
CA GLU A 495 -10.39 -34.64 12.11
C GLU A 495 -10.11 -34.75 10.61
N ASN A 496 -11.08 -34.37 9.77
CA ASN A 496 -10.88 -34.31 8.31
C ASN A 496 -9.85 -33.24 7.90
N GLU A 497 -9.88 -32.04 8.50
CA GLU A 497 -8.86 -31.00 8.28
C GLU A 497 -7.47 -31.47 8.72
N LYS A 498 -7.36 -32.09 9.89
CA LYS A 498 -6.10 -32.66 10.43
C LYS A 498 -5.49 -33.69 9.48
N ASP A 499 -6.31 -34.56 8.88
CA ASP A 499 -5.84 -35.58 7.95
C ASP A 499 -5.45 -34.98 6.59
N LEU A 500 -6.10 -33.90 6.15
CA LEU A 500 -5.66 -33.11 5.00
C LEU A 500 -4.31 -32.42 5.25
N PHE A 501 -4.13 -31.77 6.40
CA PHE A 501 -2.84 -31.17 6.78
C PHE A 501 -1.74 -32.23 6.91
N SER A 502 -2.06 -33.44 7.37
CA SER A 502 -1.12 -34.56 7.48
C SER A 502 -0.64 -35.02 6.09
N LYS A 503 -1.52 -35.06 5.08
CA LYS A 503 -1.15 -35.33 3.69
C LYS A 503 -0.28 -34.22 3.10
N GLN A 504 -0.67 -32.94 3.31
CA GLN A 504 0.11 -31.79 2.86
C GLN A 504 1.52 -31.76 3.48
N LYS A 505 1.65 -32.12 4.75
CA LYS A 505 2.94 -32.28 5.44
C LYS A 505 3.80 -33.36 4.76
N GLY A 506 3.22 -34.52 4.44
CA GLY A 506 3.92 -35.60 3.73
C GLY A 506 4.53 -35.14 2.40
N TYR A 507 3.74 -34.49 1.53
CA TYR A 507 4.24 -33.95 0.26
C TYR A 507 5.37 -32.91 0.44
N LEU A 508 5.34 -32.12 1.52
CA LEU A 508 6.40 -31.16 1.83
C LEU A 508 7.69 -31.84 2.35
N GLU A 509 7.57 -32.98 3.02
CA GLU A 509 8.72 -33.79 3.46
C GLU A 509 9.36 -34.54 2.27
N GLU A 510 8.56 -35.16 1.40
CA GLU A 510 9.02 -35.79 0.15
C GLU A 510 9.79 -34.79 -0.76
N GLU A 511 9.23 -33.60 -0.97
CA GLU A 511 9.83 -32.53 -1.75
C GLU A 511 11.12 -31.97 -1.10
N LEU A 512 11.22 -31.98 0.24
CA LEU A 512 12.42 -31.55 0.95
C LEU A 512 13.55 -32.57 0.82
N ASP A 513 13.24 -33.87 0.89
CA ASP A 513 14.22 -34.94 0.63
C ASP A 513 14.67 -34.97 -0.84
N TYR A 514 13.76 -34.72 -1.81
CA TYR A 514 14.15 -34.54 -3.22
C TYR A 514 15.15 -33.39 -3.41
N ARG A 515 14.88 -32.21 -2.83
CA ARG A 515 15.81 -31.06 -2.89
C ARG A 515 17.16 -31.37 -2.24
N LYS A 516 17.15 -32.08 -1.12
CA LYS A 516 18.37 -32.50 -0.43
C LYS A 516 19.18 -33.47 -1.29
N GLN A 517 18.54 -34.47 -1.91
CA GLN A 517 19.21 -35.39 -2.83
C GLN A 517 19.81 -34.67 -4.04
N ALA A 518 19.10 -33.70 -4.63
CA ALA A 518 19.62 -32.88 -5.73
C ALA A 518 20.82 -32.01 -5.30
N LEU A 519 20.79 -31.46 -4.07
CA LEU A 519 21.90 -30.70 -3.49
C LEU A 519 23.12 -31.59 -3.22
N ASP A 520 22.93 -32.79 -2.67
CA ASP A 520 23.99 -33.77 -2.42
C ASP A 520 24.64 -34.22 -3.75
N GLN A 521 23.85 -34.46 -4.80
CA GLN A 521 24.36 -34.72 -6.15
C GLN A 521 25.19 -33.54 -6.70
N ALA A 522 24.75 -32.30 -6.50
CA ALA A 522 25.51 -31.12 -6.91
C ALA A 522 26.84 -30.99 -6.14
N TYR A 523 26.86 -31.25 -4.83
CA TYR A 523 28.09 -31.28 -4.05
C TYR A 523 29.07 -32.37 -4.51
N MET A 524 28.59 -33.59 -4.75
CA MET A 524 29.41 -34.65 -5.34
C MET A 524 30.00 -34.22 -6.69
N LYS A 525 29.21 -33.55 -7.53
CA LYS A 525 29.71 -33.09 -8.84
C LYS A 525 30.73 -31.94 -8.74
N ILE A 526 30.61 -31.07 -7.74
CA ILE A 526 31.64 -30.07 -7.43
C ILE A 526 32.94 -30.77 -7.01
N GLN A 527 32.88 -31.75 -6.10
CA GLN A 527 34.07 -32.49 -5.65
C GLN A 527 34.75 -33.27 -6.79
N GLU A 528 33.99 -33.88 -7.70
CA GLU A 528 34.56 -34.50 -8.92
C GLU A 528 35.33 -33.50 -9.78
N LEU A 529 34.78 -32.29 -9.97
CA LEU A 529 35.40 -31.23 -10.78
C LEU A 529 36.62 -30.63 -10.09
N GLU A 530 36.58 -30.44 -8.77
CA GLU A 530 37.72 -30.00 -7.95
C GLU A 530 38.85 -31.02 -7.97
N ALA A 531 38.54 -32.32 -7.81
CA ALA A 531 39.53 -33.40 -7.92
C ALA A 531 40.12 -33.49 -9.33
N THR A 532 39.30 -33.32 -10.38
CA THR A 532 39.76 -33.28 -11.78
C THR A 532 40.70 -32.10 -12.02
N LEU A 533 40.35 -30.92 -11.51
CA LEU A 533 41.15 -29.70 -11.62
C LEU A 533 42.45 -29.81 -10.83
N TYR A 534 42.43 -30.40 -9.64
CA TYR A 534 43.61 -30.65 -8.81
C TYR A 534 44.58 -31.63 -9.49
N ASN A 535 44.06 -32.73 -10.06
CA ASN A 535 44.85 -33.68 -10.85
C ASN A 535 45.47 -33.01 -12.09
N ALA A 536 44.73 -32.14 -12.79
CA ALA A 536 45.26 -31.39 -13.92
C ALA A 536 46.38 -30.41 -13.52
N LEU A 537 46.28 -29.77 -12.36
CA LEU A 537 47.34 -28.90 -11.81
C LEU A 537 48.57 -29.69 -11.35
N GLN A 538 48.41 -30.91 -10.82
CA GLN A 538 49.54 -31.76 -10.43
C GLN A 538 50.37 -32.27 -11.63
N GLN A 539 49.79 -32.36 -12.84
CA GLN A 539 50.50 -32.87 -14.02
C GLN A 539 51.48 -31.87 -14.65
N ASP A 540 51.43 -30.58 -14.32
CA ASP A 540 52.35 -29.55 -14.83
C ASP A 540 52.78 -28.55 -13.72
N PRO A 541 53.47 -29.02 -12.65
CA PRO A 541 53.66 -28.28 -11.40
C PRO A 541 54.65 -27.11 -11.50
N GLY A 542 55.17 -26.79 -12.69
CA GLY A 542 56.10 -25.69 -12.94
C GLY A 542 55.53 -24.54 -13.77
N ARG A 543 54.41 -24.75 -14.50
CA ARG A 543 53.78 -23.71 -15.31
C ARG A 543 52.69 -23.00 -14.52
N ARG A 544 52.84 -21.68 -14.31
CA ARG A 544 51.67 -20.81 -14.12
C ARG A 544 50.82 -20.93 -15.37
N ALA A 545 49.73 -21.70 -15.31
CA ALA A 545 48.95 -22.09 -16.48
C ALA A 545 48.49 -20.88 -17.33
N SER A 546 48.15 -19.77 -16.67
CA SER A 546 47.86 -18.48 -17.30
C SER A 546 49.02 -17.90 -18.12
N GLU A 547 50.25 -17.95 -17.62
CA GLU A 547 51.45 -17.36 -18.25
C GLU A 547 52.03 -18.22 -19.37
N SER A 548 51.61 -19.49 -19.48
CA SER A 548 52.17 -20.46 -20.42
C SER A 548 51.33 -20.71 -21.69
N LEU A 549 50.13 -20.10 -21.75
CA LEU A 549 49.22 -20.10 -22.89
C LEU A 549 49.39 -18.80 -23.71
N THR A 550 49.44 -18.92 -25.03
CA THR A 550 49.38 -17.76 -25.94
C THR A 550 48.01 -17.08 -25.88
N GLU A 551 47.92 -15.81 -26.30
CA GLU A 551 46.67 -15.04 -26.17
C GLU A 551 45.49 -15.71 -26.89
N ALA A 552 45.71 -16.25 -28.10
CA ALA A 552 44.71 -17.05 -28.82
C ALA A 552 44.23 -18.26 -28.02
N GLN A 553 45.14 -19.03 -27.40
CA GLN A 553 44.76 -20.17 -26.56
C GLN A 553 44.00 -19.76 -25.28
N ARG A 554 44.26 -18.57 -24.74
CA ARG A 554 43.46 -17.99 -23.64
C ARG A 554 42.06 -17.57 -24.11
N GLU A 555 41.90 -17.18 -25.36
CA GLU A 555 40.60 -16.83 -25.95
C GLU A 555 39.81 -18.08 -26.32
N ASP A 556 40.44 -19.11 -26.91
CA ASP A 556 39.85 -20.43 -27.13
C ASP A 556 39.37 -21.05 -25.81
N LEU A 557 40.19 -20.97 -24.74
CA LEU A 557 39.81 -21.47 -23.43
C LEU A 557 38.64 -20.67 -22.82
N ARG A 558 38.63 -19.34 -22.94
CA ARG A 558 37.48 -18.49 -22.56
C ARG A 558 36.22 -18.88 -23.35
N ALA A 559 36.33 -19.11 -24.66
CA ALA A 559 35.22 -19.51 -25.51
C ALA A 559 34.70 -20.91 -25.17
N ALA A 560 35.59 -21.86 -24.83
CA ALA A 560 35.24 -23.20 -24.39
C ALA A 560 34.52 -23.19 -23.02
N VAL A 561 35.07 -22.46 -22.03
CA VAL A 561 34.43 -22.27 -20.72
C VAL A 561 33.05 -21.64 -20.86
N GLU A 562 32.91 -20.56 -21.64
CA GLU A 562 31.62 -19.90 -21.82
C GLU A 562 30.66 -20.66 -22.76
N LYS A 563 31.13 -21.69 -23.48
CA LYS A 563 30.30 -22.69 -24.16
C LYS A 563 29.75 -23.70 -23.15
N VAL A 564 30.60 -24.24 -22.28
CA VAL A 564 30.21 -25.15 -21.19
C VAL A 564 29.24 -24.46 -20.22
N ARG A 565 29.52 -23.22 -19.82
CA ARG A 565 28.63 -22.41 -18.96
C ARG A 565 27.25 -22.19 -19.60
N ARG A 566 27.20 -21.90 -20.91
CA ARG A 566 25.93 -21.79 -21.66
C ARG A 566 25.22 -23.14 -21.86
N GLN A 567 25.93 -24.26 -21.80
CA GLN A 567 25.32 -25.60 -21.80
C GLN A 567 24.72 -25.94 -20.43
N ILE A 568 25.46 -25.71 -19.33
CA ILE A 568 24.96 -25.90 -17.95
C ILE A 568 23.73 -25.00 -17.70
N LEU A 569 23.75 -23.74 -18.14
CA LEU A 569 22.61 -22.82 -18.04
C LEU A 569 21.39 -23.22 -18.89
N ARG A 570 21.55 -24.05 -19.93
CA ARG A 570 20.43 -24.66 -20.65
C ARG A 570 19.90 -25.88 -19.91
N GLN A 571 20.79 -26.80 -19.54
CA GLN A 571 20.42 -28.01 -18.81
C GLN A 571 19.73 -27.71 -17.48
N SER A 572 20.17 -26.68 -16.74
CA SER A 572 19.45 -26.19 -15.55
C SER A 572 18.01 -25.80 -15.89
N ARG A 573 17.80 -24.97 -16.93
CA ARG A 573 16.46 -24.51 -17.34
C ARG A 573 15.59 -25.65 -17.86
N GLU A 574 16.19 -26.65 -18.51
CA GLU A 574 15.51 -27.86 -18.97
C GLU A 574 15.02 -28.69 -17.76
N PHE A 575 15.85 -28.87 -16.74
CA PHE A 575 15.45 -29.47 -15.45
C PHE A 575 14.40 -28.63 -14.70
N ASP A 576 14.58 -27.31 -14.58
CA ASP A 576 13.61 -26.40 -13.97
C ASP A 576 12.24 -26.50 -14.65
N SER A 577 12.23 -26.68 -15.98
CA SER A 577 11.01 -26.85 -16.78
C SER A 577 10.37 -28.23 -16.62
N GLN A 578 11.16 -29.29 -16.44
CA GLN A 578 10.67 -30.64 -16.14
C GLN A 578 10.02 -30.68 -14.75
N ILE A 579 10.70 -30.17 -13.73
CA ILE A 579 10.17 -30.08 -12.36
C ILE A 579 8.88 -29.23 -12.32
N LEU A 580 8.82 -28.14 -13.09
CA LEU A 580 7.59 -27.34 -13.23
C LEU A 580 6.46 -28.13 -13.91
N HIS A 581 6.77 -28.98 -14.90
CA HIS A 581 5.78 -29.79 -15.60
C HIS A 581 5.21 -30.90 -14.71
N GLU A 582 6.07 -31.69 -14.06
CA GLU A 582 5.70 -32.75 -13.11
C GLU A 582 4.81 -32.19 -11.98
N ARG A 583 5.16 -31.01 -11.46
CA ARG A 583 4.36 -30.32 -10.43
C ARG A 583 3.03 -29.81 -10.95
N MET A 584 2.92 -29.39 -12.21
CA MET A 584 1.62 -29.05 -12.81
C MET A 584 0.74 -30.28 -13.01
N GLU A 585 1.30 -31.43 -13.37
CA GLU A 585 0.55 -32.69 -13.47
C GLU A 585 0.04 -33.15 -12.09
N LEU A 586 0.88 -33.09 -11.05
CA LEU A 586 0.46 -33.37 -9.67
C LEU A 586 -0.64 -32.40 -9.19
N LEU A 587 -0.56 -31.12 -9.55
CA LEU A 587 -1.60 -30.13 -9.25
C LEU A 587 -2.92 -30.44 -9.98
N GLN A 588 -2.87 -30.86 -11.25
CA GLN A 588 -4.05 -31.29 -12.00
C GLN A 588 -4.66 -32.57 -11.44
N GLN A 589 -3.84 -33.54 -11.03
CA GLN A 589 -4.33 -34.77 -10.38
C GLN A 589 -5.02 -34.45 -9.04
N ALA A 590 -4.43 -33.58 -8.22
CA ALA A 590 -5.07 -33.12 -6.98
C ALA A 590 -6.39 -32.38 -7.23
N GLN A 591 -6.49 -31.61 -8.32
CA GLN A 591 -7.73 -30.92 -8.73
C GLN A 591 -8.79 -31.83 -9.36
N GLN A 592 -8.50 -33.10 -9.62
CA GLN A 592 -9.49 -34.09 -10.12
C GLN A 592 -10.08 -34.98 -9.00
N VAL A 593 -9.64 -34.79 -7.75
CA VAL A 593 -10.06 -35.54 -6.56
C VAL A 593 -10.88 -34.67 -5.59
N ILE A 594 -11.14 -33.41 -5.97
CA ILE A 594 -11.97 -32.40 -5.27
C ILE A 594 -13.22 -32.13 -6.10
#